data_AF-A0AA94LLF1-F1
#
_entry.id   AF-A0AA94LLF1-F1
#
_cell.length_a   1.000
_cell.length_b   1.000
_cell.length_c   1.000
_cell.angle_alpha   90.00
_cell.angle_beta   90.00
_cell.angle_gamma   90.00
#
_symmetry.space_group_name_H-M   'P 1'
#
loop_
_entity.id
_entity.type
_entity.pdbx_description
1 polymer ?
#
loop_
_entity_poly.entity_id
_entity_poly.type
_entity_poly.pdbx_seq_one_letter_code
_entity_poly.pdbx_strand_id
1 'polypeptide(L)'
;MTLRALTQMNRILVGHRQDNDVNRSFNIETEINNYRNQLRSQNINDVNDHKYTYAIGTMYMDIIQECEKLGDYVVNVVEARMGVRQQDA
;
A
#
# COMPACT_ATOMS: atom_id res chain seq x y z
N MET A 1 -2.10 7.02 -3.33
CA MET A 1 -2.00 5.75 -2.57
C MET A 1 -0.82 5.82 -1.59
N THR A 2 0.41 5.66 -2.06
CA THR A 2 1.65 5.73 -1.25
C THR A 2 1.88 7.06 -0.51
N LEU A 3 1.54 8.21 -1.11
CA LEU A 3 1.67 9.52 -0.44
C LEU A 3 0.84 9.63 0.84
N ARG A 4 -0.34 9.00 0.88
CA ARG A 4 -1.22 8.97 2.07
C ARG A 4 -0.59 8.12 3.17
N ALA A 5 -0.01 6.96 2.82
CA ALA A 5 0.73 6.11 3.75
C ALA A 5 1.96 6.85 4.32
N LEU A 6 2.80 7.44 3.47
CA LEU A 6 3.98 8.23 3.88
C LEU A 6 3.62 9.39 4.81
N THR A 7 2.54 10.12 4.51
CA THR A 7 2.06 11.23 5.34
C THR A 7 1.59 10.72 6.71
N GLN A 8 0.88 9.59 6.74
CA GLN A 8 0.43 8.99 7.99
C GLN A 8 1.61 8.46 8.82
N MET A 9 2.62 7.86 8.20
CA MET A 9 3.86 7.44 8.86
C MET A 9 4.56 8.63 9.51
N ASN A 10 4.73 9.73 8.77
CA ASN A 10 5.41 10.93 9.27
C ASN A 10 4.64 11.55 10.45
N ARG A 11 3.31 11.62 10.34
CA ARG A 11 2.44 12.04 11.45
C ARG A 11 2.65 11.18 12.69
N ILE A 12 2.70 9.85 12.51
CA ILE A 12 2.94 8.93 13.61
C ILE A 12 4.33 9.17 14.20
N LEU A 13 5.38 9.25 13.39
CA LEU A 13 6.76 9.44 13.85
C LEU A 13 6.96 10.74 14.65
N VAL A 14 6.43 11.86 14.16
CA VAL A 14 6.62 13.20 14.75
C VAL A 14 5.63 13.49 15.90
N GLY A 15 4.42 12.92 15.86
CA GLY A 15 3.37 13.17 16.85
C GLY A 15 3.60 12.44 18.19
N HIS A 16 3.06 12.98 19.28
CA HIS A 16 3.10 12.32 20.59
C HIS A 16 2.37 10.99 20.57
N ARG A 17 2.91 10.00 21.29
CA ARG A 17 2.47 8.59 21.24
C ARG A 17 0.98 8.40 21.57
N GLN A 18 0.39 9.28 22.41
CA GLN A 18 -1.02 9.25 22.83
C GLN A 18 -2.00 9.73 21.74
N ASP A 19 -1.55 10.51 20.76
CA ASP A 19 -2.39 11.06 19.68
C ASP A 19 -2.37 10.21 18.40
N ASN A 20 -1.61 9.10 18.41
CA ASN A 20 -1.35 8.30 17.22
C ASN A 20 -2.29 7.10 17.13
N ASP A 21 -3.26 7.20 16.21
CA ASP A 21 -4.15 6.10 15.85
C ASP A 21 -3.50 5.18 14.81
N VAL A 22 -3.10 3.99 15.26
CA VAL A 22 -2.49 2.95 14.43
C VAL A 22 -3.49 2.33 13.46
N ASN A 23 -4.78 2.26 13.83
CA ASN A 23 -5.81 1.66 12.99
C ASN A 23 -5.92 2.38 11.64
N ARG A 24 -5.63 3.69 11.63
CA ARG A 24 -5.59 4.46 10.39
C ARG A 24 -4.49 3.98 9.43
N SER A 25 -3.34 3.55 9.92
CA SER A 25 -2.28 2.98 9.09
C SER A 25 -2.68 1.63 8.52
N PHE A 26 -3.28 0.76 9.34
CA PHE A 26 -3.78 -0.54 8.89
C PHE A 26 -4.90 -0.40 7.85
N ASN A 27 -5.83 0.54 8.05
CA ASN A 27 -6.87 0.82 7.07
C ASN A 27 -6.29 1.31 5.73
N ILE A 28 -5.27 2.17 5.76
CA ILE A 28 -4.58 2.61 4.54
C ILE A 28 -3.91 1.42 3.84
N GLU A 29 -3.30 0.49 4.59
CA GLU A 29 -2.70 -0.71 4.02
C GLU A 29 -3.73 -1.64 3.38
N THR A 30 -4.89 -1.81 4.00
CA THR A 30 -6.00 -2.56 3.39
C THR A 30 -6.49 -1.88 2.12
N GLU A 31 -6.61 -0.55 2.09
CA GLU A 31 -6.95 0.20 0.87
C GLU A 31 -5.89 0.01 -0.23
N ILE A 32 -4.61 -0.01 0.15
CA ILE A 32 -3.47 -0.25 -0.73
C ILE A 32 -3.59 -1.63 -1.40
N ASN A 33 -3.77 -2.67 -0.59
CA ASN A 33 -3.91 -4.04 -1.06
C ASN A 33 -5.12 -4.24 -1.97
N ASN A 34 -6.27 -3.67 -1.59
CA ASN A 34 -7.49 -3.75 -2.40
C ASN A 34 -7.31 -3.06 -3.75
N TYR A 35 -6.69 -1.89 -3.78
CA TYR A 35 -6.44 -1.17 -5.02
C TYR A 35 -5.43 -1.90 -5.93
N ARG A 36 -4.37 -2.49 -5.36
CA ARG A 36 -3.44 -3.37 -6.09
C ARG A 36 -4.18 -4.51 -6.79
N ASN A 37 -5.09 -5.17 -6.08
CA ASN A 37 -5.89 -6.28 -6.64
C ASN A 37 -6.81 -5.79 -7.77
N GLN A 38 -7.44 -4.63 -7.62
CA GLN A 38 -8.27 -4.04 -8.66
C GLN A 38 -7.45 -3.72 -9.93
N LEU A 39 -6.29 -3.10 -9.78
CA LEU A 39 -5.42 -2.76 -10.91
C LEU A 39 -4.88 -4.02 -11.61
N ARG A 40 -4.62 -5.09 -10.87
CA ARG A 40 -4.24 -6.39 -11.45
C ARG A 40 -5.34 -6.97 -12.33
N SER A 41 -6.58 -6.99 -11.83
CA SER A 41 -7.73 -7.48 -12.61
C SER A 41 -7.96 -6.65 -13.86
N GLN A 42 -7.85 -5.32 -13.75
CA GLN A 42 -7.94 -4.42 -14.89
C GLN A 42 -6.81 -4.68 -15.90
N ASN A 43 -5.58 -4.87 -15.43
CA ASN A 43 -4.44 -5.10 -16.30
C ASN A 43 -4.61 -6.36 -17.16
N ILE A 44 -5.13 -7.44 -16.57
CA ILE A 44 -5.43 -8.69 -17.30
C ILE A 44 -6.44 -8.42 -18.43
N ASN A 45 -7.52 -7.70 -18.13
CA ASN A 45 -8.54 -7.36 -19.12
C ASN A 45 -7.96 -6.47 -20.23
N ASP A 46 -7.20 -5.43 -19.89
CA ASP A 46 -6.64 -4.49 -20.86
C ASP A 46 -5.58 -5.13 -21.77
N VAL A 47 -4.80 -6.10 -21.27
CA VAL A 47 -3.89 -6.91 -22.10
C VAL A 47 -4.67 -7.83 -23.04
N ASN A 48 -5.74 -8.48 -22.54
CA ASN A 48 -6.60 -9.34 -23.36
C ASN A 48 -7.34 -8.56 -24.45
N ASP A 49 -7.74 -7.32 -24.16
CA ASP A 49 -8.35 -6.38 -25.10
C ASP A 49 -7.33 -5.72 -26.05
N HIS A 50 -6.06 -6.13 -25.97
CA HIS A 50 -4.94 -5.60 -26.78
C HIS A 50 -4.74 -4.08 -26.68
N LYS A 51 -5.10 -3.46 -25.55
CA LYS A 51 -4.87 -2.02 -25.33
C LYS A 51 -3.39 -1.67 -25.23
N TYR A 52 -2.57 -2.63 -24.81
CA TYR A 52 -1.12 -2.56 -24.79
C TYR A 52 -0.50 -3.96 -24.81
N THR A 53 0.81 -4.05 -24.99
CA THR A 53 1.51 -5.34 -25.07
C THR A 53 1.67 -5.99 -23.70
N TYR A 54 1.82 -7.31 -23.69
CA TYR A 54 2.11 -8.05 -22.46
C TYR A 54 3.31 -7.49 -21.69
N ALA A 55 4.38 -7.08 -22.40
CA ALA A 55 5.56 -6.49 -21.78
C ALA A 55 5.25 -5.17 -21.04
N ILE A 56 4.42 -4.30 -21.62
CA ILE A 56 3.95 -3.09 -20.94
C ILE A 56 3.08 -3.46 -19.74
N GLY A 57 2.24 -4.48 -19.87
CA GLY A 57 1.43 -5.00 -18.77
C GLY A 57 2.26 -5.51 -17.59
N THR A 58 3.36 -6.21 -17.85
CA THR A 58 4.32 -6.65 -16.83
C THR A 58 4.98 -5.46 -16.14
N MET A 59 5.54 -4.51 -16.90
CA MET A 59 6.18 -3.32 -16.33
C MET A 59 5.22 -2.50 -15.47
N TYR A 60 3.96 -2.37 -15.90
CA TYR A 60 2.91 -1.74 -15.12
C TYR A 60 2.70 -2.45 -13.79
N MET A 61 2.58 -3.78 -13.79
CA MET A 61 2.39 -4.55 -12.56
C MET A 61 3.60 -4.49 -11.63
N ASP A 62 4.82 -4.41 -12.16
CA ASP A 62 6.03 -4.25 -11.35
C ASP A 62 5.99 -2.94 -10.56
N ILE A 63 5.61 -1.82 -11.21
CA ILE A 63 5.47 -0.52 -10.54
C ILE A 63 4.42 -0.56 -9.43
N ILE A 64 3.27 -1.19 -9.68
CA ILE A 64 2.20 -1.30 -8.68
C ILE A 64 2.65 -2.15 -7.48
N GLN A 65 3.40 -3.22 -7.70
CA GLN A 65 3.96 -4.04 -6.63
C GLN A 65 4.99 -3.27 -5.80
N GLU A 66 5.89 -2.51 -6.41
CA GLU A 66 6.84 -1.68 -5.67
C GLU A 66 6.13 -0.58 -4.85
N CYS A 67 4.99 -0.07 -5.32
CA CYS A 67 4.17 0.87 -4.56
C CYS A 67 3.51 0.23 -3.33
N GLU A 68 3.08 -1.04 -3.42
CA GLU A 68 2.48 -1.75 -2.29
C GLU A 68 3.54 -2.12 -1.25
N LYS A 69 4.70 -2.63 -1.65
CA LYS A 69 5.83 -2.87 -0.72
C LYS A 69 6.21 -1.62 0.07
N LEU A 70 6.12 -0.44 -0.56
CA LEU A 70 6.37 0.82 0.14
C LEU A 70 5.30 1.13 1.21
N GLY A 71 4.06 0.71 1.00
CA GLY A 71 3.00 0.71 2.02
C GLY A 71 3.35 -0.21 3.19
N ASP A 72 3.78 -1.44 2.91
CA ASP A 72 4.21 -2.39 3.94
C ASP A 72 5.36 -1.84 4.78
N TYR A 73 6.37 -1.22 4.16
CA TYR A 73 7.47 -0.60 4.90
C TYR A 73 7.00 0.52 5.83
N VAL A 74 6.01 1.30 5.40
CA VAL A 74 5.39 2.33 6.23
C VAL A 74 4.71 1.70 7.45
N VAL A 75 3.93 0.62 7.26
CA VAL A 75 3.26 -0.07 8.36
C VAL A 75 4.26 -0.68 9.33
N ASN A 76 5.29 -1.37 8.83
CA ASN A 76 6.37 -1.95 9.64
C ASN A 76 7.02 -0.91 10.57
N VAL A 77 7.25 0.31 10.10
CA VAL A 77 7.79 1.42 10.92
C VAL A 77 6.79 1.86 11.99
N VAL A 78 5.51 1.96 11.63
CA VAL A 78 4.44 2.33 12.57
C VAL A 78 4.27 1.27 13.66
N GLU A 79 4.28 -0.01 13.30
CA GLU A 79 4.23 -1.15 14.22
C GLU A 79 5.42 -1.17 15.17
N ALA A 80 6.65 -1.07 14.65
CA ALA A 80 7.86 -1.03 15.44
C ALA A 80 7.86 0.15 16.42
N ARG A 81 7.37 1.32 15.99
CA ARG A 81 7.24 2.48 16.87
C ARG A 81 6.21 2.23 17.96
N MET A 82 5.04 1.70 17.64
CA MET A 82 3.90 1.62 18.56
C MET A 82 3.89 0.35 19.42
N GLY A 83 4.69 -0.67 19.07
CA GLY A 83 4.76 -1.94 19.78
C GLY A 83 3.53 -2.83 19.56
N VAL A 84 2.86 -2.66 18.41
CA VAL A 84 1.64 -3.39 18.03
C VAL A 84 1.90 -4.12 16.72
N ARG A 85 1.21 -5.24 16.51
CA ARG A 85 1.23 -6.00 15.25
C ARG A 85 -0.17 -6.02 14.67
N GLN A 86 -0.26 -5.85 13.36
CA GLN A 86 -1.45 -6.15 12.59
C GLN A 86 -1.74 -7.65 12.75
N GLN A 87 -2.96 -7.99 13.17
CA GLN A 87 -3.42 -9.37 13.08
C GLN A 87 -3.84 -9.59 11.64
N ASP A 88 -3.14 -10.49 10.95
CA ASP A 88 -3.58 -11.00 9.65
C ASP A 88 -4.94 -11.66 9.85
N ALA A 89 -5.97 -11.14 9.16
CA ALA A 89 -7.32 -11.68 9.16
C ALA A 89 -7.45 -12.86 8.19
#